data_AF-A0A7V7CTE5-F1
#
_entry.id   AF-A0A7V7CTE5-F1
#
_cell.length_a   1.000
_cell.length_b   1.000
_cell.length_c   1.000
_cell.angle_alpha   90.00
_cell.angle_beta   90.00
_cell.angle_gamma   90.00
#
_symmetry.space_group_name_H-M   'P 1'
#
loop_
_entity.id
_entity.type
_entity.pdbx_description
1 polymer ?
#
loop_
_entity_poly.entity_id
_entity_poly.type
_entity_poly.pdbx_seq_one_letter_code
_entity_poly.pdbx_strand_id
1 'polypeptide(L)'
;LAELAREHSAAPEAENGGEVGWVARGSLDEALEKRLFSLAPGEIGPVTKGPSGYHIFEVISRRPAGFQAFSEVIRVIELKITHQRRAHFCREWLRNLRADFTVKINQEAINKLEFS
;
A
#
# COMPACT_ATOMS: atom_id res chain seq x y z
N LEU A 1 -20.13 6.47 -10.93
CA LEU A 1 -19.50 7.05 -9.71
C LEU A 1 -18.64 8.31 -9.97
N ALA A 2 -18.16 8.56 -11.19
CA ALA A 2 -17.16 9.61 -11.48
C ALA A 2 -17.54 11.05 -11.07
N GLU A 3 -18.81 11.45 -11.22
CA GLU A 3 -19.26 12.79 -10.81
C GLU A 3 -19.23 12.96 -9.28
N LEU A 4 -19.77 11.98 -8.54
CA LEU A 4 -19.67 11.95 -7.08
C LEU A 4 -18.23 11.94 -6.58
N ALA A 5 -17.32 11.27 -7.30
CA ALA A 5 -15.90 11.27 -6.96
C ALA A 5 -15.30 12.68 -7.08
N ARG A 6 -15.65 13.45 -8.12
CA ARG A 6 -15.20 14.85 -8.27
C ARG A 6 -15.73 15.75 -7.17
N GLU A 7 -16.98 15.55 -6.75
CA GLU A 7 -17.65 16.44 -5.79
C GLU A 7 -17.32 16.12 -4.32
N HIS A 8 -17.06 14.86 -3.99
CA HIS A 8 -17.00 14.40 -2.60
C HIS A 8 -15.72 13.65 -2.21
N SER A 9 -14.89 13.23 -3.15
CA SER A 9 -13.67 12.49 -2.81
C SER A 9 -12.58 13.42 -2.30
N ALA A 10 -11.95 13.03 -1.19
CA ALA A 10 -10.75 13.67 -0.66
C ALA A 10 -9.45 13.08 -1.23
N ALA A 11 -9.55 12.10 -2.15
CA ALA A 11 -8.41 11.45 -2.76
C ALA A 11 -7.82 12.30 -3.91
N PRO A 12 -6.50 12.21 -4.20
CA PRO A 12 -5.88 12.94 -5.31
C PRO A 12 -6.53 12.69 -6.67
N GLU A 13 -7.12 11.51 -6.86
CA GLU A 13 -7.76 11.10 -8.11
C GLU A 13 -9.17 11.70 -8.29
N ALA A 14 -9.68 12.47 -7.33
CA ALA A 14 -11.03 13.05 -7.34
C ALA A 14 -11.32 13.79 -8.65
N GLU A 15 -10.42 14.69 -9.07
CA GLU A 15 -10.58 15.50 -10.29
C GLU A 15 -10.70 14.63 -11.56
N ASN A 16 -9.98 13.50 -11.59
CA ASN A 16 -10.06 12.50 -12.65
C ASN A 16 -11.16 11.45 -12.41
N GLY A 17 -12.23 11.81 -11.70
CA GLY A 17 -13.37 10.92 -11.47
C GLY A 17 -13.09 9.72 -10.56
N GLY A 18 -12.01 9.77 -9.78
CA GLY A 18 -11.61 8.70 -8.85
C GLY A 18 -10.89 7.51 -9.51
N GLU A 19 -10.35 7.67 -10.72
CA GLU A 19 -9.63 6.60 -11.41
C GLU A 19 -8.26 6.31 -10.80
N VAL A 20 -8.10 5.11 -10.25
CA VAL A 20 -6.85 4.64 -9.61
C VAL A 20 -6.02 3.68 -10.49
N GLY A 21 -6.48 3.37 -11.69
CA GLY A 21 -5.83 2.42 -12.61
C GLY A 21 -6.00 0.95 -12.21
N TRP A 22 -5.04 0.10 -12.62
CA TRP A 22 -5.08 -1.35 -12.36
C TRP A 22 -4.56 -1.68 -10.96
N VAL A 23 -5.43 -2.30 -10.16
CA VAL A 23 -5.11 -2.76 -8.80
C VAL A 23 -4.72 -4.24 -8.82
N ALA A 24 -3.55 -4.57 -8.29
CA ALA A 24 -3.08 -5.95 -8.15
C ALA A 24 -3.27 -6.44 -6.71
N ARG A 25 -3.36 -7.76 -6.51
CA ARG A 25 -3.36 -8.31 -5.14
C ARG A 25 -2.05 -7.97 -4.43
N GLY A 26 -2.17 -7.58 -3.17
CA GLY A 26 -1.10 -7.07 -2.32
C GLY A 26 -0.78 -5.59 -2.51
N SER A 27 -1.51 -4.85 -3.35
CA SER A 27 -1.28 -3.40 -3.53
C SER A 27 -2.16 -2.52 -2.62
N LEU A 28 -3.17 -3.10 -1.98
CA LEU A 28 -4.06 -2.40 -1.05
C LEU A 28 -4.00 -3.05 0.34
N ASP A 29 -4.49 -2.32 1.33
CA ASP A 29 -4.79 -2.88 2.65
C ASP A 29 -5.76 -4.07 2.54
N GLU A 30 -5.58 -5.07 3.39
CA GLU A 30 -6.31 -6.35 3.32
C GLU A 30 -7.84 -6.15 3.36
N ALA A 31 -8.34 -5.21 4.16
CA ALA A 31 -9.77 -4.95 4.27
C ALA A 31 -10.35 -4.35 2.98
N LEU A 32 -9.62 -3.39 2.38
CA LEU A 32 -10.02 -2.77 1.11
C LEU A 32 -9.91 -3.79 -0.03
N GLU A 33 -8.82 -4.54 -0.09
CA GLU A 33 -8.59 -5.54 -1.12
C GLU A 33 -9.69 -6.60 -1.11
N LYS A 34 -10.01 -7.17 0.05
CA LYS A 34 -11.02 -8.23 0.16
C LYS A 34 -12.38 -7.77 -0.36
N ARG A 35 -12.75 -6.51 -0.10
CA ARG A 35 -13.99 -5.91 -0.61
C ARG A 35 -13.91 -5.66 -2.10
N LEU A 36 -12.87 -4.97 -2.57
CA LEU A 36 -12.70 -4.63 -3.98
C LEU A 36 -12.70 -5.88 -4.89
N PHE A 37 -12.00 -6.94 -4.49
CA PHE A 37 -11.95 -8.18 -5.27
C PHE A 37 -13.22 -9.05 -5.15
N SER A 38 -14.14 -8.74 -4.24
CA SER A 38 -15.46 -9.40 -4.18
C SER A 38 -16.49 -8.82 -5.16
N LEU A 39 -16.29 -7.59 -5.65
CA LEU A 39 -17.24 -6.88 -6.51
C LEU A 39 -17.14 -7.33 -7.98
N ALA A 40 -18.29 -7.50 -8.63
CA ALA A 40 -18.36 -7.69 -10.07
C ALA A 40 -18.03 -6.39 -10.83
N PRO A 41 -17.57 -6.46 -12.10
CA PRO A 41 -17.45 -5.28 -12.93
C PRO A 41 -18.78 -4.52 -13.04
N GLY A 42 -18.75 -3.19 -12.86
CA GLY A 42 -19.91 -2.30 -12.80
C GLY A 42 -20.61 -2.25 -11.43
N GLU A 43 -20.20 -3.07 -10.47
CA GLU A 43 -20.79 -3.08 -9.13
C GLU A 43 -20.14 -2.01 -8.24
N ILE A 44 -20.97 -1.23 -7.56
CA ILE A 44 -20.56 -0.27 -6.53
C ILE A 44 -20.55 -1.00 -5.18
N GLY A 45 -19.39 -1.01 -4.52
CA GLY A 45 -19.20 -1.67 -3.24
C GLY A 45 -19.74 -0.88 -2.04
N PRO A 46 -19.91 -1.55 -0.89
CA PRO A 46 -20.28 -0.90 0.35
C PRO A 46 -19.15 0.00 0.86
N VAL A 47 -19.51 0.94 1.72
CA VAL A 47 -18.55 1.78 2.47
C VAL A 47 -17.58 0.87 3.24
N THR A 48 -16.29 1.00 2.94
CA THR A 48 -15.24 0.19 3.54
C THR A 48 -14.24 1.09 4.27
N LYS A 49 -13.96 0.77 5.53
CA LYS A 49 -12.95 1.48 6.32
C LYS A 49 -11.55 1.00 5.92
N GLY A 50 -10.68 1.94 5.59
CA GLY A 50 -9.26 1.73 5.36
C GLY A 50 -8.40 2.64 6.24
N PRO A 51 -7.07 2.57 6.12
CA PRO A 51 -6.14 3.38 6.92
C PRO A 51 -6.34 4.90 6.75
N SER A 52 -6.71 5.34 5.55
CA SER A 52 -6.92 6.75 5.20
C SER A 52 -8.34 7.27 5.44
N GLY A 53 -9.28 6.42 5.88
CA GLY A 53 -10.67 6.81 6.10
C GLY A 53 -11.66 5.82 5.51
N TYR A 54 -12.72 6.33 4.88
CA TYR A 54 -13.79 5.52 4.29
C TYR A 54 -13.74 5.57 2.78
N HIS A 55 -13.94 4.42 2.15
CA HIS A 55 -13.80 4.24 0.71
C HIS A 55 -15.03 3.55 0.14
N ILE A 56 -15.46 4.00 -1.04
CA ILE A 56 -16.46 3.36 -1.90
C ILE A 56 -15.76 3.10 -3.23
N PHE A 57 -15.91 1.89 -3.77
CA PHE A 57 -15.25 1.49 -5.01
C PHE A 57 -16.27 1.03 -6.05
N GLU A 58 -16.02 1.34 -7.31
CA GLU A 58 -16.67 0.74 -8.46
C GLU A 58 -15.60 0.01 -9.27
N VAL A 59 -15.82 -1.28 -9.59
CA VAL A 59 -14.87 -2.03 -10.41
C VAL A 59 -15.22 -1.81 -11.88
N ILE A 60 -14.44 -1.03 -12.61
CA ILE A 60 -14.71 -0.79 -14.04
C ILE A 60 -14.42 -2.03 -14.89
N SER A 61 -13.33 -2.74 -14.60
CA SER A 61 -12.91 -3.91 -15.37
C SER A 61 -12.09 -4.87 -14.51
N ARG A 62 -12.09 -6.15 -14.89
CA ARG A 62 -11.34 -7.21 -14.23
C ARG A 62 -10.56 -8.01 -15.27
N ARG A 63 -9.26 -8.18 -15.04
CA ARG A 63 -8.40 -9.06 -15.83
C ARG A 63 -8.13 -10.34 -15.02
N PRO A 64 -8.28 -11.53 -15.61
CA PRO A 64 -7.89 -12.77 -14.93
C PRO A 64 -6.38 -12.76 -14.69
N ALA A 65 -5.95 -13.48 -13.65
CA ALA A 65 -4.52 -13.71 -13.45
C ALA A 65 -3.97 -14.43 -14.68
N GLY A 66 -3.01 -13.80 -15.36
CA GLY A 66 -2.28 -14.42 -16.45
C GLY A 66 -1.24 -15.40 -15.92
N PHE A 67 -0.89 -16.39 -16.73
CA PHE A 67 0.30 -17.19 -16.50
C PHE A 67 1.51 -16.46 -17.10
N GLN A 68 2.51 -16.20 -16.27
CA GLN A 68 3.84 -15.75 -16.74
C GLN A 68 4.81 -16.90 -16.51
N ALA A 69 5.65 -17.20 -17.50
CA ALA A 69 6.60 -18.29 -17.35
C ALA A 69 7.60 -17.95 -16.23
N PHE A 70 7.99 -18.95 -15.43
CA PHE A 70 8.92 -18.73 -14.32
C PHE A 70 10.21 -18.03 -14.75
N SER A 71 10.73 -18.38 -15.93
CA SER A 71 11.90 -17.76 -16.56
C SER A 71 11.75 -16.25 -16.80
N GLU A 72 10.53 -15.76 -17.00
CA GLU A 72 10.24 -14.34 -17.25
C GLU A 72 10.16 -13.53 -15.95
N VAL A 73 9.77 -14.18 -14.85
CA VAL A 73 9.48 -13.50 -13.57
C VAL A 73 10.51 -13.77 -12.47
N ILE A 74 11.43 -14.71 -12.66
CA ILE A 74 12.40 -15.12 -11.63
C ILE A 74 13.16 -13.94 -11.04
N ARG A 75 13.65 -13.03 -11.90
CA ARG A 75 14.39 -11.84 -11.44
C ARG A 75 13.56 -10.90 -10.57
N VAL A 76 12.28 -10.75 -10.90
CA VAL A 76 11.34 -9.91 -10.12
C VAL A 76 11.06 -10.56 -8.76
N ILE A 77 10.86 -11.89 -8.75
CA ILE A 77 10.65 -12.67 -7.52
C ILE A 77 11.88 -12.58 -6.61
N GLU A 78 13.08 -12.77 -7.14
CA GLU A 78 14.34 -12.67 -6.40
C GLU A 78 14.53 -11.30 -5.76
N LEU A 79 14.32 -10.22 -6.53
CA LEU A 79 14.40 -8.85 -6.01
C LEU A 79 13.41 -8.62 -4.87
N LYS A 80 12.15 -9.07 -5.04
CA LYS A 80 11.11 -8.95 -4.00
C LYS A 80 11.49 -9.69 -2.72
N ILE A 81 11.88 -10.96 -2.84
CA ILE A 81 12.26 -11.80 -1.68
C ILE A 81 13.49 -11.21 -0.99
N THR A 82 14.48 -10.75 -1.76
CA THR A 82 15.71 -10.15 -1.22
C THR A 82 15.41 -8.89 -0.43
N HIS A 83 14.59 -8.00 -0.97
CA HIS A 83 14.16 -6.78 -0.28
C HIS A 83 13.40 -7.09 1.02
N GLN A 84 12.46 -8.04 0.97
CA GLN A 84 11.70 -8.47 2.15
C GLN A 84 12.60 -9.06 3.24
N ARG A 85 13.53 -9.95 2.87
CA ARG A 85 14.49 -10.56 3.81
C ARG A 85 15.43 -9.51 4.40
N ARG A 86 15.94 -8.57 3.59
CA ARG A 86 16.81 -7.49 4.07
C ARG A 86 16.08 -6.56 5.03
N ALA A 87 14.84 -6.17 4.71
CA ALA A 87 14.03 -5.32 5.57
C ALA A 87 13.74 -6.02 6.92
N HIS A 88 13.40 -7.31 6.90
CA HIS A 88 13.22 -8.09 8.12
C HIS A 88 14.52 -8.19 8.93
N PHE A 89 15.62 -8.57 8.28
CA PHE A 89 16.93 -8.67 8.93
C PHE A 89 17.37 -7.34 9.57
N CYS A 90 17.27 -6.22 8.85
CA CYS A 90 17.64 -4.91 9.39
C CYS A 90 16.79 -4.53 10.63
N ARG A 91 15.49 -4.86 10.62
CA ARG A 91 14.61 -4.62 11.78
C ARG A 91 15.06 -5.43 12.99
N GLU A 92 15.26 -6.73 12.83
CA GLU A 92 15.68 -7.61 13.93
C GLU A 92 17.09 -7.27 14.41
N TRP A 93 18.02 -6.99 13.49
CA TRP A 93 19.38 -6.58 13.82
C TRP A 93 19.41 -5.28 14.63
N LEU A 94 18.65 -4.25 14.22
CA LEU A 94 18.53 -2.99 14.99
C LEU A 94 17.89 -3.20 16.36
N ARG A 95 16.87 -4.08 16.43
CA ARG A 95 16.23 -4.43 17.70
C ARG A 95 17.23 -5.05 18.68
N ASN A 96 18.03 -6.00 18.21
CA ASN A 96 19.06 -6.66 19.03
C ASN A 96 20.17 -5.69 19.44
N LEU A 97 20.65 -4.86 18.51
CA LEU A 97 21.67 -3.84 18.80
C LEU A 97 21.19 -2.87 19.90
N ARG A 98 19.92 -2.45 19.87
CA ARG A 98 19.35 -1.58 20.92
C ARG A 98 19.13 -2.29 22.26
N ALA A 99 19.00 -3.61 22.27
CA ALA A 99 18.90 -4.39 23.50
C ALA A 99 20.27 -4.59 24.15
N ASP A 100 21.31 -4.80 23.35
CA ASP A 100 22.67 -5.07 23.83
C ASP A 100 23.43 -3.79 24.22
N PHE A 101 23.07 -2.64 23.62
CA PHE A 101 23.73 -1.36 23.88
C PHE A 101 22.76 -0.32 24.46
N THR A 102 23.12 0.25 25.60
CA THR A 102 22.39 1.38 26.20
C THR A 102 22.58 2.64 25.36
N VAL A 103 21.60 2.95 24.50
CA VAL A 103 21.59 4.18 23.70
C VAL A 103 21.07 5.34 24.55
N LYS A 104 21.88 6.40 24.71
CA LYS A 104 21.43 7.69 25.27
C LYS A 104 21.21 8.67 24.14
N ILE A 105 19.96 9.08 23.94
CA ILE A 105 19.58 10.06 22.91
C ILE A 105 19.83 11.47 23.47
N ASN A 106 20.72 12.24 22.84
CA ASN A 106 20.91 13.65 23.16
C ASN A 106 19.84 14.48 22.44
N GLN A 107 18.72 14.71 23.13
CA GLN A 107 17.60 15.46 22.58
C GLN A 107 17.96 16.91 22.23
N GLU A 108 18.88 17.53 22.98
CA GLU A 108 19.32 18.90 22.73
C GLU A 108 20.08 19.03 21.40
N ALA A 109 20.87 18.02 21.05
CA ALA A 109 21.56 17.97 19.76
C ALA A 109 20.59 17.73 18.59
N ILE A 110 19.56 16.90 18.77
CA ILE A 110 18.53 16.64 17.75
C ILE A 110 17.73 17.91 17.46
N ASN A 111 17.31 18.62 18.51
CA ASN A 111 16.54 19.85 18.37
C ASN A 111 17.33 20.99 17.69
N LYS A 112 18.68 20.95 17.71
CA LYS A 112 19.54 21.89 16.99
C LYS A 112 19.74 21.53 15.51
N LEU A 113 19.43 20.28 15.12
CA LEU A 113 19.58 19.76 13.76
C LEU A 113 18.30 19.84 12.94
N GLU A 114 17.13 19.75 13.59
CA GLU A 114 15.87 20.10 12.97
C GLU A 114 15.82 21.64 12.88
N PHE A 115 16.28 22.15 11.73
CA PHE A 115 16.21 23.57 11.38
C PHE A 115 14.78 24.09 11.59
N SER A 116 14.70 25.27 12.20
CA SER A 116 13.52 26.09 12.45
C SER A 116 12.49 26.11 11.33
#